data_AF-A0A2N5TZK4-F1
#
_entry.id   AF-A0A2N5TZK4-F1
#
_cell.length_a   1.000
_cell.length_b   1.000
_cell.length_c   1.000
_cell.angle_alpha   90.00
_cell.angle_beta   90.00
_cell.angle_gamma   90.00
#
_symmetry.space_group_name_H-M   'P 1'
#
loop_
_entity.id
_entity.type
_entity.pdbx_description
1 polymer ?
#
loop_
_entity_poly.entity_id
_entity_poly.type
_entity_poly.pdbx_seq_one_letter_code
_entity_poly.pdbx_strand_id
1 'polypeptide(L)'
;MLTEYLQLIKVWLKIQKDFNTSVEDIHLDVGPHLERRGMDPTIFFLLKDAVDQCWEVKMTEFSKAIKHSPPVPGLARGLFFLLEATCAEFEAREEIATIARLHERQKLLSRKMQEEIWYDKWVTEQEALHEATIDDIEEDLENLAGEKVEAIEIRRGHECNVRYLSARSCFPDSKDSS
;
A
#
# COMPACT_ATOMS: atom_id res chain seq x y z
N MET A 1 -10.19 29.45 -43.39
CA MET A 1 -8.96 28.69 -43.04
C MET A 1 -8.93 28.29 -41.55
N LEU A 2 -8.57 29.17 -40.61
CA LEU A 2 -8.48 28.78 -39.17
C LEU A 2 -9.85 28.37 -38.57
N THR A 3 -10.89 29.11 -38.93
CA THR A 3 -12.29 28.85 -38.52
C THR A 3 -12.82 27.51 -39.04
N GLU A 4 -12.34 27.06 -40.20
CA GLU A 4 -12.74 25.80 -40.81
C GLU A 4 -12.02 24.60 -40.18
N TYR A 5 -10.79 24.79 -39.71
CA TYR A 5 -10.05 23.81 -38.91
C TYR A 5 -10.64 23.65 -37.51
N LEU A 6 -10.98 24.76 -36.86
CA LEU A 6 -11.68 24.74 -35.56
C LEU A 6 -13.05 24.04 -35.66
N GLN A 7 -13.73 24.14 -36.80
CA GLN A 7 -14.95 23.39 -37.08
C GLN A 7 -14.68 21.88 -37.16
N LEU A 8 -13.61 21.44 -37.83
CA LEU A 8 -13.20 20.03 -37.89
C LEU A 8 -12.86 19.46 -36.50
N ILE A 9 -12.11 20.22 -35.69
CA ILE A 9 -11.76 19.82 -34.31
C ILE A 9 -13.02 19.74 -33.44
N LYS A 10 -13.97 20.67 -33.60
CA LYS A 10 -15.25 20.62 -32.88
C LYS A 10 -16.11 19.42 -33.28
N VAL A 11 -16.13 19.08 -34.58
CA VAL A 11 -16.81 17.89 -35.09
C VAL A 11 -16.13 16.64 -34.54
N TRP A 12 -14.80 16.59 -34.50
CA TRP A 12 -14.02 15.50 -33.91
C TRP A 12 -14.32 15.31 -32.41
N LEU A 13 -14.31 16.38 -31.62
CA LEU A 13 -14.68 16.34 -30.20
C LEU A 13 -16.14 15.94 -29.95
N LYS A 14 -17.04 16.25 -30.90
CA LYS A 14 -18.46 15.89 -30.82
C LYS A 14 -18.66 14.40 -31.13
N ILE A 15 -17.98 13.88 -32.15
CA ILE A 15 -18.01 12.47 -32.54
C ILE A 15 -17.38 11.58 -31.45
N GLN A 16 -16.30 12.01 -30.80
CA GLN A 16 -15.72 11.27 -29.67
C GLN A 16 -16.67 11.19 -28.45
N LYS A 17 -17.62 12.12 -28.29
CA LYS A 17 -18.62 12.06 -27.22
C LYS A 17 -19.76 11.09 -27.50
N ASP A 18 -20.06 10.80 -28.77
CA ASP A 18 -21.10 9.87 -29.18
C ASP A 18 -20.53 8.45 -29.33
N PHE A 19 -20.21 7.83 -28.18
CA PHE A 19 -19.61 6.49 -28.02
C PHE A 19 -20.39 5.31 -28.65
N ASN A 20 -21.59 5.55 -29.22
CA ASN A 20 -22.47 4.50 -29.76
C ASN A 20 -22.62 4.52 -31.29
N THR A 21 -21.92 5.40 -32.00
CA THR A 21 -22.02 5.48 -33.47
C THR A 21 -21.10 4.43 -34.10
N SER A 22 -21.63 3.56 -34.96
CA SER A 22 -20.83 2.53 -35.63
C SER A 22 -19.76 3.18 -36.53
N VAL A 23 -18.57 2.57 -36.62
CA VAL A 23 -17.45 3.08 -37.43
C VAL A 23 -17.86 3.21 -38.91
N GLU A 24 -18.76 2.34 -39.38
CA GLU A 24 -19.29 2.35 -40.74
C GLU A 24 -20.19 3.56 -41.02
N ASP A 25 -21.05 3.95 -40.06
CA ASP A 25 -21.91 5.14 -40.20
C ASP A 25 -21.08 6.44 -40.22
N ILE A 26 -20.01 6.51 -39.43
CA ILE A 26 -19.09 7.66 -39.41
C ILE A 26 -18.32 7.75 -40.73
N HIS A 27 -17.91 6.62 -41.31
CA HIS A 27 -17.15 6.60 -42.57
C HIS A 27 -17.99 7.10 -43.77
N LEU A 28 -19.29 6.77 -43.78
CA LEU A 28 -20.24 7.22 -44.81
C LEU A 28 -20.54 8.72 -44.73
N ASP A 29 -20.63 9.28 -43.52
CA ASP A 29 -21.03 10.68 -43.33
C ASP A 29 -19.83 11.65 -43.38
N VAL A 30 -18.68 11.22 -42.83
CA VAL A 30 -17.48 12.05 -42.69
C VAL A 30 -16.53 11.92 -43.89
N GLY A 31 -16.50 10.77 -44.56
CA GLY A 31 -15.62 10.51 -45.71
C GLY A 31 -15.72 11.56 -46.83
N PRO A 32 -16.92 11.81 -47.39
CA PRO A 32 -17.11 12.80 -48.44
C PRO A 32 -16.76 14.25 -48.02
N HIS A 33 -16.89 14.56 -46.72
CA HIS A 33 -16.55 15.88 -46.17
C HIS A 33 -15.04 16.08 -46.03
N LEU A 34 -14.31 15.03 -45.64
CA LEU A 34 -12.85 15.02 -45.55
C LEU A 34 -12.22 15.09 -46.95
N GLU A 35 -12.73 14.30 -47.90
CA GLU A 35 -12.25 14.29 -49.29
C GLU A 35 -12.42 15.65 -49.96
N ARG A 36 -13.58 16.32 -49.80
CA ARG A 36 -13.79 17.70 -50.28
C ARG A 36 -12.80 18.71 -49.72
N ARG A 37 -12.17 18.41 -48.58
CA ARG A 37 -11.16 19.25 -47.92
C ARG A 37 -9.73 18.77 -48.19
N GLY A 38 -9.55 17.80 -49.07
CA GLY A 38 -8.24 17.26 -49.43
C GLY A 38 -7.60 16.40 -48.35
N MET A 39 -8.40 15.83 -47.43
CA MET A 39 -7.94 14.88 -46.43
C MET A 39 -8.44 13.48 -46.79
N ASP A 40 -7.51 12.53 -46.92
CA ASP A 40 -7.85 11.13 -47.08
C ASP A 40 -8.54 10.62 -45.80
N PRO A 41 -9.76 10.07 -45.88
CA PRO A 41 -10.49 9.56 -44.71
C PRO A 41 -9.70 8.52 -43.91
N THR A 42 -8.85 7.73 -44.58
CA THR A 42 -7.98 6.73 -43.95
C THR A 42 -7.03 7.37 -42.95
N ILE A 43 -6.48 8.55 -43.26
CA ILE A 43 -5.58 9.31 -42.38
C ILE A 43 -6.32 9.75 -41.11
N PHE A 44 -7.57 10.19 -41.27
CA PHE A 44 -8.41 10.61 -40.14
C PHE A 44 -8.76 9.43 -39.23
N PHE A 45 -9.18 8.30 -39.80
CA PHE A 45 -9.54 7.11 -39.04
C PHE A 45 -8.32 6.47 -38.36
N LEU A 46 -7.13 6.51 -38.98
CA LEU A 46 -5.88 6.09 -38.34
C LEU A 46 -5.55 6.93 -37.09
N LEU A 47 -5.75 8.25 -37.13
CA LEU A 47 -5.59 9.10 -35.94
C LEU A 47 -6.66 8.79 -34.90
N LYS A 48 -7.92 8.70 -35.31
CA LYS A 48 -9.04 8.40 -34.41
C LYS A 48 -8.82 7.08 -33.68
N ASP A 49 -8.50 6.01 -34.41
CA ASP A 49 -8.31 4.69 -33.81
C ASP A 49 -7.09 4.66 -32.89
N ALA A 50 -6.01 5.36 -33.23
CA ALA A 50 -4.86 5.49 -32.32
C ALA A 50 -5.24 6.19 -31.01
N VAL A 51 -6.05 7.26 -31.07
CA VAL A 51 -6.55 7.97 -29.89
C VAL A 51 -7.53 7.11 -29.08
N ASP A 52 -8.52 6.52 -29.74
CA ASP A 52 -9.57 5.75 -29.08
C ASP A 52 -9.03 4.45 -28.46
N GLN A 53 -8.02 3.83 -29.08
CA GLN A 53 -7.39 2.60 -28.57
C GLN A 53 -6.17 2.84 -27.67
N CYS A 54 -5.80 4.11 -27.43
CA CYS A 54 -4.60 4.48 -26.65
C CYS A 54 -3.31 3.86 -27.20
N TRP A 55 -3.20 3.74 -28.53
CA TRP A 55 -2.05 3.16 -29.20
C TRP A 55 -1.11 4.24 -29.70
N GLU A 56 0.19 3.94 -29.70
CA GLU A 56 1.18 4.79 -30.37
C GLU A 56 0.84 4.92 -31.86
N VAL A 57 0.80 6.15 -32.37
CA VAL A 57 0.53 6.40 -33.79
C VAL A 57 1.68 5.82 -34.61
N LYS A 58 1.43 4.70 -35.28
CA LYS A 58 2.43 4.08 -36.17
C LYS A 58 2.66 4.97 -37.39
N MET A 59 3.71 5.78 -37.34
CA MET A 59 4.10 6.71 -38.41
C MET A 59 4.27 6.04 -39.79
N THR A 60 4.56 4.74 -39.80
CA THR A 60 4.68 3.93 -41.02
C THR A 60 3.34 3.69 -41.72
N GLU A 61 2.26 3.47 -40.97
CA GLU A 61 0.88 3.36 -41.50
C GLU A 61 0.42 4.72 -42.03
N PHE A 62 0.71 5.78 -41.27
CA PHE A 62 0.40 7.16 -41.62
C PHE A 62 1.06 7.60 -42.93
N SER A 63 2.36 7.34 -43.04
CA SER A 63 3.15 7.68 -44.23
C SER A 63 2.69 6.91 -45.47
N LYS A 64 2.23 5.67 -45.31
CA LYS A 64 1.66 4.85 -46.40
C LYS A 64 0.29 5.35 -46.87
N ALA A 65 -0.45 6.07 -46.04
CA ALA A 65 -1.74 6.63 -46.43
C ALA A 65 -1.60 7.95 -47.25
N ILE A 66 -0.50 8.68 -47.08
CA ILE A 66 -0.22 9.97 -47.77
C ILE A 66 0.27 9.75 -49.23
N LYS A 67 -0.16 8.67 -49.90
CA LYS A 67 0.46 8.13 -51.12
C LYS A 67 0.49 9.06 -52.36
N HIS A 68 -0.26 10.17 -52.42
CA HIS A 68 -0.47 10.88 -53.70
C HIS A 68 -0.23 12.39 -53.78
N SER A 69 0.04 13.11 -52.69
CA SER A 69 0.72 14.42 -52.77
C SER A 69 1.12 14.86 -51.36
N PRO A 70 2.18 15.68 -51.19
CA PRO A 70 2.47 16.28 -49.90
C PRO A 70 1.24 17.06 -49.41
N PRO A 71 0.84 16.91 -48.14
CA PRO A 71 -0.30 17.62 -47.59
C PRO A 71 -0.07 19.12 -47.67
N VAL A 72 -1.14 19.87 -47.94
CA VAL A 72 -1.11 21.34 -47.97
C VAL A 72 -0.51 21.83 -46.63
N PRO A 73 0.37 22.86 -46.59
CA PRO A 73 1.13 23.19 -45.38
C PRO A 73 0.30 23.41 -44.10
N GLY A 74 -0.95 23.87 -44.23
CA GLY A 74 -1.89 23.99 -43.10
C GLY A 74 -2.34 22.63 -42.55
N LEU A 75 -2.56 21.65 -43.42
CA LEU A 75 -2.92 20.28 -43.06
C LEU A 75 -1.75 19.53 -42.42
N ALA A 76 -0.54 19.72 -42.96
CA ALA A 76 0.68 19.16 -42.35
C ALA A 76 0.88 19.64 -40.91
N ARG A 77 0.65 20.94 -40.64
CA ARG A 77 0.70 21.49 -39.27
C ARG A 77 -0.41 20.94 -38.40
N GLY A 78 -1.64 20.84 -38.90
CA GLY A 78 -2.77 20.29 -38.14
C GLY A 78 -2.53 18.84 -37.72
N LEU A 79 -2.01 18.02 -38.64
CA LEU A 79 -1.62 16.63 -38.37
C LEU A 79 -0.48 16.55 -37.36
N PHE A 80 0.54 17.41 -37.49
CA PHE A 80 1.66 17.46 -36.53
C PHE A 80 1.19 17.82 -35.12
N PHE A 81 0.34 18.84 -34.97
CA PHE A 81 -0.20 19.22 -33.65
C PHE A 81 -1.08 18.14 -33.03
N LEU A 82 -1.90 17.46 -33.84
CA LEU A 82 -2.69 16.32 -33.36
C LEU A 82 -1.77 15.20 -32.87
N LEU A 83 -0.71 14.89 -33.62
CA LEU A 83 0.25 13.85 -33.25
C LEU A 83 0.99 14.20 -31.95
N GLU A 84 1.51 15.43 -31.82
CA GLU A 84 2.15 15.90 -30.58
C GLU A 84 1.20 15.85 -29.39
N ALA A 85 -0.06 16.29 -29.55
CA ALA A 85 -1.05 16.23 -28.48
C ALA A 85 -1.30 14.80 -28.00
N THR A 86 -1.39 13.84 -28.94
CA THR A 86 -1.60 12.43 -28.61
C THR A 86 -0.39 11.80 -27.92
N CYS A 87 0.83 12.14 -28.36
CA CYS A 87 2.05 11.68 -27.70
C CYS A 87 2.14 12.21 -26.26
N ALA A 88 1.89 13.51 -26.07
CA ALA A 88 1.90 14.14 -24.75
C ALA A 88 0.84 13.54 -23.81
N GLU A 89 -0.35 13.21 -24.33
CA GLU A 89 -1.39 12.55 -23.55
C GLU A 89 -0.97 11.13 -23.12
N PHE A 90 -0.31 10.37 -24.00
CA PHE A 90 0.20 9.04 -23.68
C PHE A 90 1.28 9.09 -22.60
N GLU A 91 2.27 9.97 -22.76
CA GLU A 91 3.35 10.18 -21.77
C GLU A 91 2.77 10.57 -20.41
N ALA A 92 1.80 11.48 -20.38
CA ALA A 92 1.14 11.89 -19.13
C ALA A 92 0.42 10.72 -18.44
N ARG A 93 -0.22 9.82 -19.20
CA ARG A 93 -0.88 8.63 -18.63
C ARG A 93 0.12 7.63 -18.06
N GLU A 94 1.26 7.44 -18.72
CA GLU A 94 2.34 6.58 -18.22
C GLU A 94 2.94 7.12 -16.92
N GLU A 95 3.17 8.42 -16.84
CA GLU A 95 3.65 9.10 -15.63
C GLU A 95 2.64 8.96 -14.48
N ILE A 96 1.35 9.19 -14.74
CA ILE A 96 0.28 9.00 -13.73
C ILE A 96 0.25 7.55 -13.23
N ALA A 97 0.38 6.56 -14.12
CA ALA A 97 0.41 5.16 -13.74
C ALA A 97 1.64 4.83 -12.88
N THR A 98 2.79 5.44 -13.19
CA THR A 98 4.03 5.28 -12.41
C THR A 98 3.90 5.88 -11.02
N ILE A 99 3.34 7.09 -10.91
CA ILE A 99 3.06 7.76 -9.63
C ILE A 99 2.10 6.91 -8.78
N ALA A 100 1.04 6.36 -9.38
CA ALA A 100 0.10 5.50 -8.67
C ALA A 100 0.78 4.25 -8.09
N ARG A 101 1.67 3.60 -8.86
CA ARG A 101 2.46 2.44 -8.38
C ARG A 101 3.39 2.83 -7.23
N LEU A 102 4.05 3.98 -7.32
CA LEU A 102 4.92 4.49 -6.25
C LEU A 102 4.12 4.76 -4.97
N HIS A 103 2.92 5.34 -5.10
CA HIS A 103 2.04 5.60 -3.96
C HIS A 103 1.62 4.30 -3.24
N GLU A 104 1.20 3.28 -3.99
CA GLU A 104 0.86 1.96 -3.41
C GLU A 104 2.06 1.30 -2.72
N ARG A 105 3.26 1.41 -3.32
CA ARG A 105 4.49 0.92 -2.70
C ARG A 105 4.79 1.63 -1.39
N GLN A 106 4.64 2.96 -1.34
CA GLN A 106 4.84 3.75 -0.12
C GLN A 106 3.86 3.36 0.97
N LYS A 107 2.59 3.13 0.62
CA LYS A 107 1.55 2.67 1.55
C LYS A 107 1.89 1.30 2.15
N LEU A 108 2.35 0.36 1.33
CA LEU A 108 2.81 -0.95 1.80
C LEU A 108 3.98 -0.84 2.77
N LEU A 109 4.99 -0.04 2.43
CA LEU A 109 6.16 0.18 3.29
C LEU A 109 5.78 0.81 4.63
N SER A 110 4.89 1.81 4.60
CA SER A 110 4.40 2.47 5.80
C SER A 110 3.67 1.49 6.73
N ARG A 111 2.86 0.59 6.16
CA ARG A 111 2.17 -0.46 6.93
C ARG A 111 3.15 -1.42 7.59
N LYS A 112 4.15 -1.90 6.85
CA LYS A 112 5.19 -2.78 7.39
C LYS A 112 5.94 -2.14 8.55
N MET A 113 6.32 -0.87 8.41
CA MET A 113 7.04 -0.15 9.45
C MET A 113 6.18 0.04 10.71
N GLN A 114 4.87 0.27 10.55
CA GLN A 114 3.96 0.31 11.69
C GLN A 114 3.85 -1.05 12.39
N GLU A 115 3.72 -2.14 11.64
CA GLU A 115 3.66 -3.50 12.19
C GLU A 115 4.95 -3.85 12.95
N GLU A 116 6.11 -3.46 12.43
CA GLU A 116 7.41 -3.65 13.08
C GLU A 116 7.51 -2.89 14.41
N ILE A 117 7.12 -1.61 14.42
CA ILE A 117 7.08 -0.80 15.66
C ILE A 117 6.12 -1.42 16.69
N TRP A 118 4.97 -1.91 16.25
CA TRP A 118 4.00 -2.58 17.12
C TRP A 118 4.58 -3.87 17.71
N TYR A 119 5.26 -4.66 16.90
CA TYR A 119 5.90 -5.89 17.34
C TYR A 119 7.00 -5.62 18.37
N ASP A 120 7.90 -4.67 18.09
CA ASP A 120 8.99 -4.29 19.01
C ASP A 120 8.45 -3.80 20.35
N LYS A 121 7.39 -2.97 20.31
CA LYS A 121 6.72 -2.52 21.53
C LYS A 121 6.13 -3.69 22.31
N TRP A 122 5.46 -4.61 21.62
CA TRP A 122 4.89 -5.79 22.28
C TRP A 122 5.98 -6.67 22.91
N VAL A 123 7.09 -6.90 22.22
CA VAL A 123 8.23 -7.68 22.75
C VAL A 123 8.79 -7.04 24.01
N THR A 124 9.08 -5.74 23.98
CA THR A 124 9.62 -5.02 25.16
C THR A 124 8.65 -5.02 26.34
N GLU A 125 7.34 -4.90 26.09
CA GLU A 125 6.32 -5.05 27.14
C GLU A 125 6.29 -6.46 27.72
N GLN A 126 6.44 -7.51 26.89
CA GLN A 126 6.50 -8.89 27.36
C GLN A 126 7.78 -9.16 28.16
N GLU A 127 8.93 -8.63 27.74
CA GLU A 127 10.19 -8.76 28.47
C GLU A 127 10.09 -8.12 29.86
N ALA A 128 9.54 -6.91 29.96
CA ALA A 128 9.33 -6.24 31.25
C ALA A 128 8.36 -6.99 32.16
N LEU A 129 7.28 -7.55 31.60
CA LEU A 129 6.35 -8.39 32.37
C LEU A 129 7.03 -9.68 32.85
N HIS A 130 7.87 -10.28 32.02
CA HIS A 130 8.60 -11.49 32.38
C HIS A 130 9.60 -11.24 33.51
N GLU A 131 10.36 -10.15 33.42
CA GLU A 131 11.31 -9.74 34.46
C GLU A 131 10.59 -9.49 35.80
N ALA A 132 9.50 -8.71 35.80
CA ALA A 132 8.71 -8.49 37.00
C ALA A 132 8.14 -9.80 37.59
N THR A 133 7.71 -10.73 36.74
CA THR A 133 7.22 -12.03 37.20
C THR A 133 8.33 -12.89 37.82
N ILE A 134 9.56 -12.80 37.30
CA ILE A 134 10.71 -13.49 37.88
C ILE A 134 11.02 -12.91 39.26
N ASP A 135 11.07 -11.58 39.37
CA ASP A 135 11.32 -10.89 40.65
C ASP A 135 10.28 -11.28 41.70
N ASP A 136 9.00 -11.30 41.34
CA ASP A 136 7.91 -11.73 42.23
C ASP A 136 8.09 -13.20 42.68
N ILE A 137 8.48 -14.10 41.78
CA ILE A 137 8.74 -15.52 42.11
C ILE A 137 9.95 -15.66 43.04
N GLU A 138 11.01 -14.88 42.81
CA GLU A 138 12.19 -14.90 43.67
C GLU A 138 11.86 -14.41 45.07
N GLU A 139 11.08 -13.33 45.21
CA GLU A 139 10.60 -12.84 46.50
C GLU A 139 9.74 -13.89 47.23
N ASP A 140 8.81 -14.53 46.52
CA ASP A 140 7.98 -15.61 47.08
C ASP A 140 8.83 -16.80 47.57
N LEU A 141 9.88 -17.16 46.84
CA LEU A 141 10.80 -18.23 47.22
C LEU A 141 11.63 -17.88 48.46
N GLU A 142 12.09 -16.64 48.57
CA GLU A 142 12.80 -16.14 49.76
C GLU A 142 11.90 -16.13 50.99
N ASN A 143 10.66 -15.65 50.84
CA ASN A 143 9.66 -15.65 51.91
C ASN A 143 9.36 -17.07 52.39
N LEU A 144 9.10 -18.00 51.46
CA LEU A 144 8.89 -19.43 51.77
C LEU A 144 10.10 -20.06 52.49
N ALA A 145 11.31 -19.69 52.09
CA ALA A 145 12.52 -20.16 52.75
C ALA A 145 12.63 -19.62 54.19
N GLY A 146 12.30 -18.35 54.40
CA GLY A 146 12.23 -17.71 55.71
C GLY A 146 11.21 -18.39 56.63
N GLU A 147 9.97 -18.55 56.16
CA GLU A 147 8.90 -19.25 56.90
C GLU A 147 9.29 -20.67 57.30
N LYS A 148 9.98 -21.39 56.41
CA LYS A 148 10.47 -22.75 56.70
C LYS A 148 11.51 -22.75 57.81
N VAL A 149 12.43 -21.79 57.83
CA VAL A 149 13.44 -21.67 58.90
C VAL A 149 12.76 -21.37 60.23
N GLU A 150 11.84 -20.40 60.26
CA GLU A 150 11.08 -20.05 61.47
C GLU A 150 10.29 -21.25 62.01
N ALA A 151 9.59 -21.99 61.13
CA ALA A 151 8.86 -23.20 61.51
C ALA A 151 9.79 -24.28 62.11
N ILE A 152 11.02 -24.43 61.61
CA ILE A 152 12.02 -25.35 62.15
C ILE A 152 12.47 -24.89 63.55
N GLU A 153 12.69 -23.60 63.75
CA GLU A 153 13.09 -23.04 65.05
C GLU A 153 11.99 -23.21 66.11
N ILE A 154 10.75 -22.91 65.76
CA ILE A 154 9.58 -23.12 66.63
C ILE A 154 9.47 -24.59 67.04
N ARG A 155 9.58 -25.52 66.07
CA ARG A 155 9.54 -26.96 66.35
C ARG A 155 10.66 -27.38 67.30
N ARG A 156 11.88 -26.90 67.07
CA ARG A 156 13.04 -27.22 67.91
C ARG A 156 12.87 -26.68 69.34
N GLY A 157 12.36 -25.45 69.47
CA GLY A 157 12.02 -24.85 70.77
C GLY A 157 10.95 -25.67 71.51
N HIS A 158 9.92 -26.13 70.80
CA HIS A 158 8.89 -27.00 71.37
C HIS A 158 9.46 -28.33 71.86
N GLU A 159 10.27 -29.01 71.04
CA GLU A 159 10.96 -30.26 71.42
C GLU A 159 11.85 -30.09 72.66
N CYS A 160 12.60 -28.99 72.74
CA CYS A 160 13.43 -28.66 73.91
C CYS A 160 12.58 -28.44 75.17
N ASN A 161 11.47 -27.71 75.08
CA ASN A 161 10.55 -27.49 76.20
C ASN A 161 9.92 -28.80 76.67
N VAL A 162 9.46 -29.66 75.76
CA VAL A 162 8.92 -30.98 76.10
C VAL A 162 9.97 -31.84 76.82
N ARG A 163 11.22 -31.85 76.34
CA ARG A 163 12.31 -32.57 77.01
C ARG A 163 12.60 -32.01 78.40
N TYR A 164 12.63 -30.69 78.58
CA TYR A 164 12.87 -30.05 79.88
C TYR A 164 11.76 -30.37 80.89
N LEU A 165 10.49 -30.25 80.48
CA LEU A 165 9.35 -30.58 81.35
C LEU A 165 9.33 -32.07 81.72
N SER A 166 9.64 -32.95 80.76
CA SER A 166 9.77 -34.39 81.00
C SER A 166 10.88 -34.69 82.01
N ALA A 167 12.08 -34.11 81.83
CA ALA A 167 13.19 -34.27 82.77
C ALA A 167 12.86 -33.78 84.18
N ARG A 168 12.18 -32.64 84.32
CA ARG A 168 11.75 -32.07 85.60
C ARG A 168 10.64 -32.89 86.27
N SER A 169 9.81 -33.59 85.50
CA SER A 169 8.81 -34.51 86.04
C SER A 169 9.42 -35.84 86.53
N CYS A 170 10.50 -36.30 85.89
CA CYS A 170 11.23 -37.50 86.27
C CYS A 170 12.18 -37.27 87.46
N PHE A 171 12.68 -36.05 87.63
CA PHE A 171 13.51 -35.62 88.76
C PHE A 171 12.91 -34.35 89.37
N PRO A 172 11.90 -34.46 90.25
CA PRO A 172 11.41 -33.29 90.97
C PRO A 172 12.53 -32.78 91.87
N ASP A 173 12.87 -31.48 91.73
CA ASP A 173 13.82 -30.82 92.63
C ASP A 173 13.35 -31.02 94.08
N SER A 174 14.10 -31.80 94.84
CA SER A 174 13.90 -32.01 96.27
C SER A 174 14.35 -30.77 97.04
N LYS A 175 13.57 -29.70 96.93
CA LYS A 175 13.62 -28.57 97.85
C LYS A 175 12.21 -28.12 98.16
N ASP A 176 11.57 -28.89 99.03
CA ASP A 176 10.63 -28.40 100.02
C ASP A 176 10.58 -29.44 101.15
N SER A 177 11.40 -29.22 102.17
CA SER A 177 11.25 -29.83 103.48
C SER A 177 11.85 -28.85 104.49
N SER A 178 10.98 -28.39 105.38
CA SER A 178 11.22 -27.46 106.49
C SER A 178 12.37 -27.86 107.40
#